data_AF-A0A963QCD8-F1
#
_entry.id   AF-A0A963QCD8-F1
#
_cell.length_a   1.000
_cell.length_b   1.000
_cell.length_c   1.000
_cell.angle_alpha   90.00
_cell.angle_beta   90.00
_cell.angle_gamma   90.00
#
_symmetry.space_group_name_H-M   'P 1'
#
loop_
_entity.id
_entity.type
_entity.pdbx_description
1 polymer ?
#
loop_
_entity_poly.entity_id
_entity_poly.type
_entity_poly.pdbx_seq_one_letter_code
_entity_poly.pdbx_strand_id
1 'polypeptide(L)'
;MADHWHDNTRAALHRLCAHHGIATHYHDVWGHHKEVGADALLALLREFDAGIDTPATLEAAWERARDAVWDQSVTPVLALPEGTGQWRVPIRLPMD
;
A
#
# COMPACT_ATOMS: atom_id res chain seq x y z
N MET A 1 3.51 24.10 10.54
CA MET A 1 3.21 22.90 11.33
C MET A 1 4.47 22.08 11.37
N ALA A 2 5.06 21.89 12.56
CA ALA A 2 6.36 21.24 12.70
C ALA A 2 6.28 19.76 12.33
N ASP A 3 7.25 19.31 11.52
CA ASP A 3 7.35 17.97 10.96
C ASP A 3 7.64 16.96 12.07
N HIS A 4 6.59 16.43 12.73
CA HIS A 4 6.70 15.43 13.79
C HIS A 4 6.91 13.98 13.26
N TRP A 5 7.25 13.86 11.98
CA TRP A 5 7.45 12.58 11.31
C TRP A 5 8.88 12.08 11.55
N HIS A 6 9.03 11.17 12.51
CA HIS A 6 10.28 10.43 12.70
C HIS A 6 10.60 9.54 11.49
N ASP A 7 11.88 9.26 11.24
CA ASP A 7 12.34 8.47 10.08
C ASP A 7 11.65 7.11 9.97
N ASN A 8 11.50 6.39 11.10
CA ASN A 8 10.80 5.10 11.12
C ASN A 8 9.34 5.23 10.69
N THR A 9 8.67 6.28 11.16
CA THR A 9 7.27 6.57 10.82
C THR A 9 7.11 6.92 9.34
N ARG A 10 8.07 7.66 8.76
CA ARG A 10 8.10 7.90 7.31
C ARG A 10 8.34 6.60 6.54
N ALA A 11 9.24 5.74 6.99
CA ALA A 11 9.47 4.45 6.34
C ALA A 11 8.20 3.59 6.33
N ALA A 12 7.47 3.53 7.46
CA ALA A 12 6.19 2.82 7.55
C ALA A 12 5.14 3.41 6.60
N LEU A 13 5.03 4.74 6.55
CA LEU A 13 4.13 5.45 5.64
C LEU A 13 4.40 5.08 4.17
N HIS A 14 5.65 5.17 3.74
CA HIS A 14 6.05 4.84 2.36
C HIS A 14 5.84 3.34 2.04
N ARG A 15 6.07 2.44 2.99
CA ARG A 15 5.78 1.00 2.82
C ARG A 15 4.30 0.75 2.57
N LEU A 16 3.42 1.38 3.36
CA LEU A 16 1.98 1.30 3.19
C LEU A 16 1.51 1.92 1.86
N CYS A 17 2.07 3.08 1.48
CA CYS A 17 1.79 3.67 0.16
C CYS A 17 2.16 2.70 -0.97
N ALA A 18 3.33 2.06 -0.90
CA ALA A 18 3.73 1.06 -1.89
C ALA A 18 2.79 -0.15 -1.91
N HIS A 19 2.33 -0.63 -0.75
CA HIS A 19 1.38 -1.74 -0.64
C HIS A 19 0.05 -1.45 -1.34
N HIS A 20 -0.49 -0.24 -1.16
CA HIS A 20 -1.75 0.19 -1.76
C HIS A 20 -1.62 0.79 -3.17
N GLY A 21 -0.41 0.87 -3.73
CA GLY A 21 -0.17 1.45 -5.05
C GLY A 21 -0.33 2.97 -5.10
N ILE A 22 -0.12 3.66 -3.97
CA ILE A 22 -0.15 5.12 -3.86
C ILE A 22 1.25 5.67 -4.18
N ALA A 23 1.35 6.46 -5.25
CA ALA A 23 2.59 7.14 -5.60
C ALA A 23 2.91 8.26 -4.58
N THR A 24 4.16 8.31 -4.11
CA THR A 24 4.59 9.34 -3.14
C THR A 24 5.15 10.60 -3.78
N HIS A 25 5.26 10.59 -5.12
CA HIS A 25 5.65 11.74 -5.92
C HIS A 25 4.99 11.67 -7.30
N TYR A 26 4.94 12.79 -7.99
CA TYR A 26 4.42 12.87 -9.37
C TYR A 26 5.09 14.01 -10.15
N HIS A 27 4.89 14.02 -11.46
CA HIS A 27 5.16 15.19 -12.28
C HIS A 27 3.85 15.96 -12.48
N ASP A 28 3.83 17.25 -12.15
CA ASP A 28 2.67 18.09 -12.38
C ASP A 28 2.42 18.33 -13.89
N VAL A 29 1.35 19.03 -14.22
CA VAL A 29 0.96 19.31 -15.62
C VAL A 29 1.99 20.12 -16.41
N TRP A 30 2.97 20.72 -15.75
CA TRP A 30 4.07 21.45 -16.35
C TRP A 30 5.38 20.62 -16.37
N GLY A 31 5.33 19.37 -15.93
CA GLY A 31 6.47 18.46 -15.89
C GLY A 31 7.35 18.58 -14.65
N HIS A 32 7.01 19.44 -13.68
CA HIS A 32 7.83 19.56 -12.47
C HIS A 32 7.58 18.38 -11.52
N HIS A 33 8.67 17.81 -11.01
CA HIS A 33 8.61 16.79 -9.97
C HIS A 33 8.10 17.39 -8.65
N LYS A 34 7.17 16.68 -8.00
CA LYS A 34 6.52 17.05 -6.75
C LYS A 34 6.52 15.85 -5.80
N GLU A 35 7.07 16.05 -4.62
CA GLU A 35 6.89 15.13 -3.49
C GLU A 35 5.54 15.38 -2.83
N VAL A 36 4.84 14.32 -2.45
CA VAL A 36 3.58 14.40 -1.72
C VAL A 36 3.88 14.52 -0.22
N GLY A 37 3.24 15.48 0.45
CA GLY A 37 3.41 15.68 1.89
C GLY A 37 2.90 14.48 2.70
N ALA A 38 3.58 14.16 3.81
CA ALA A 38 3.26 13.00 4.63
C ALA A 38 1.82 12.99 5.17
N ASP A 39 1.28 14.15 5.55
CA ASP A 39 -0.11 14.27 6.02
C ASP A 39 -1.12 13.97 4.89
N ALA A 40 -0.80 14.32 3.64
CA ALA A 40 -1.66 14.01 2.49
C ALA A 40 -1.60 12.51 2.15
N LEU A 41 -0.43 11.89 2.26
CA LEU A 41 -0.28 10.43 2.13
C LEU A 41 -1.06 9.69 3.21
N LEU A 42 -0.99 10.15 4.47
CA LEU A 42 -1.78 9.58 5.58
C LEU A 42 -3.28 9.72 5.32
N ALA A 43 -3.73 10.87 4.82
CA ALA A 43 -5.12 11.09 4.44
C ALA A 43 -5.59 10.12 3.35
N LEU A 44 -4.77 9.89 2.31
CA LEU A 44 -5.09 8.89 1.28
C LEU A 44 -5.14 7.47 1.84
N LEU A 45 -4.19 7.09 2.70
CA LEU A 45 -4.13 5.75 3.28
C LEU A 45 -5.36 5.41 4.14
N ARG A 46 -5.92 6.39 4.86
CA ARG A 46 -7.17 6.24 5.63
C ARG A 46 -8.35 5.75 4.79
N GLU A 47 -8.37 6.08 3.49
CA GLU A 47 -9.43 5.65 2.57
C GLU A 47 -9.31 4.15 2.19
N PHE A 48 -8.13 3.55 2.37
CA PHE A 48 -7.87 2.14 2.06
C PHE A 48 -7.89 1.24 3.30
N ASP A 49 -7.55 1.77 4.47
CA ASP A 49 -7.62 1.08 5.76
C ASP A 49 -8.14 2.03 6.84
N ALA A 50 -9.37 1.79 7.32
CA ALA A 50 -9.99 2.55 8.40
C ALA A 50 -9.24 2.43 9.75
N GLY A 51 -8.36 1.44 9.89
CA GLY A 51 -7.47 1.26 11.04
C GLY A 51 -6.18 2.08 10.98
N ILE A 52 -5.96 2.85 9.90
CA ILE A 52 -4.94 3.89 9.85
C ILE A 52 -5.62 5.19 10.27
N ASP A 53 -5.25 5.76 11.40
CA ASP A 53 -5.74 7.08 11.80
C ASP A 53 -4.57 8.02 12.07
N THR A 54 -3.61 7.63 12.89
CA THR A 54 -2.49 8.50 13.25
C THR A 54 -1.17 7.90 12.78
N PRO A 55 -0.07 8.68 12.75
CA PRO A 55 1.24 8.12 12.42
C PRO A 55 1.65 6.96 13.33
N ALA A 56 1.14 6.91 14.57
CA ALA A 56 1.39 5.82 15.51
C ALA A 56 0.72 4.48 15.10
N THR A 57 -0.32 4.50 14.26
CA THR A 57 -1.02 3.28 13.84
C THR A 57 -0.41 2.62 12.59
N LEU A 58 0.58 3.26 11.95
CA LEU A 58 1.12 2.81 10.66
C LEU A 58 1.82 1.44 10.74
N GLU A 59 2.61 1.16 11.77
CA GLU A 59 3.28 -0.15 11.87
C GLU A 59 2.27 -1.28 12.11
N ALA A 60 1.29 -1.06 13.00
CA ALA A 60 0.23 -2.04 13.22
C ALA A 60 -0.61 -2.27 11.95
N ALA A 61 -0.86 -1.23 11.15
CA ALA A 61 -1.53 -1.37 9.87
C ALA A 61 -0.70 -2.16 8.86
N TRP A 62 0.62 -1.93 8.83
CA TRP A 62 1.54 -2.70 7.99
C TRP A 62 1.56 -4.18 8.36
N GLU A 63 1.58 -4.51 9.65
CA GLU A 63 1.48 -5.90 10.12
C GLU A 63 0.17 -6.55 9.69
N ARG A 64 -0.98 -5.89 9.90
CA ARG A 64 -2.28 -6.40 9.44
C ARG A 64 -2.32 -6.61 7.92
N ALA A 65 -1.83 -5.66 7.14
CA ALA A 65 -1.81 -5.74 5.69
C ALA A 65 -0.93 -6.92 5.20
N ARG A 66 0.21 -7.16 5.87
CA ARG A 66 1.07 -8.30 5.59
C ARG A 66 0.38 -9.62 5.91
N ASP A 67 -0.31 -9.70 7.03
CA ASP A 67 -0.94 -10.93 7.50
C ASP A 67 -2.21 -11.25 6.69
N ALA A 68 -2.99 -10.25 6.29
CA ALA A 68 -4.20 -10.38 5.46
C ALA A 68 -3.95 -11.03 4.09
N VAL A 69 -2.70 -11.01 3.58
CA VAL A 69 -2.33 -11.74 2.36
C VAL A 69 -2.54 -13.24 2.53
N TRP A 70 -2.38 -13.78 3.74
CA TRP A 70 -2.58 -15.19 4.04
C TRP A 70 -4.05 -15.58 4.18
N ASP A 71 -4.92 -14.64 4.55
CA ASP A 71 -6.37 -14.86 4.56
C ASP A 71 -6.94 -15.01 3.14
N GLN A 72 -6.16 -14.63 2.13
CA GLN A 72 -6.53 -14.73 0.74
C GLN A 72 -5.85 -15.94 0.07
N SER A 73 -6.54 -17.09 0.07
CA SER A 73 -6.02 -18.34 -0.51
C SER A 73 -5.73 -18.25 -2.02
N VAL A 74 -6.44 -17.39 -2.76
CA VAL A 74 -6.24 -17.16 -4.19
C VAL A 74 -6.36 -15.67 -4.53
N THR A 75 -5.64 -15.20 -5.54
CA THR A 75 -5.81 -13.80 -6.01
C THR A 75 -7.28 -13.56 -6.42
N PRO A 76 -7.88 -12.38 -6.15
CA PRO A 76 -9.30 -12.14 -6.42
C PRO A 76 -9.69 -12.35 -7.88
N VAL A 77 -8.82 -11.93 -8.80
CA VAL A 77 -9.05 -11.98 -10.24
C VAL A 77 -7.72 -12.21 -10.95
N LEU A 78 -7.69 -13.13 -11.91
CA LEU A 78 -6.61 -13.28 -12.86
C LEU A 78 -7.08 -12.82 -14.25
N ALA A 79 -6.57 -11.69 -14.71
CA ALA A 79 -6.82 -11.20 -16.07
C ALA A 79 -5.78 -11.80 -17.04
N LEU A 80 -6.25 -12.35 -18.15
CA LEU A 80 -5.41 -13.01 -19.16
C LEU A 80 -5.69 -12.42 -20.55
N PRO A 81 -4.66 -12.22 -21.38
CA PRO A 81 -4.85 -11.87 -22.78
C PRO A 81 -5.63 -12.94 -23.53
N GLU A 82 -6.36 -12.53 -24.57
CA GLU A 82 -6.99 -13.44 -25.51
C GLU A 82 -5.95 -14.37 -26.15
N GLY A 83 -6.28 -15.66 -26.28
CA GLY A 83 -5.38 -16.67 -26.85
C GLY A 83 -4.35 -17.24 -25.87
N THR A 84 -4.41 -16.91 -24.58
CA THR A 84 -3.55 -17.53 -23.56
C THR A 84 -3.86 -19.03 -23.41
N GLY A 85 -3.06 -19.88 -24.04
CA GLY A 85 -3.29 -21.33 -24.10
C GLY A 85 -2.95 -22.11 -22.83
N GLN A 86 -2.12 -21.57 -21.94
CA GLN A 86 -1.82 -22.16 -20.64
C GLN A 86 -1.67 -21.06 -19.59
N TRP A 87 -2.28 -21.25 -18.43
CA TRP A 87 -2.21 -20.32 -17.31
C TRP A 87 -2.14 -21.08 -15.98
N ARG A 88 -1.66 -20.38 -14.94
CA ARG A 88 -1.56 -20.90 -13.57
C ARG A 88 -2.09 -19.84 -12.62
N VAL A 89 -2.80 -20.28 -11.59
CA VAL A 89 -3.23 -19.41 -10.49
C VAL A 89 -2.35 -19.74 -9.28
N PRO A 90 -1.65 -18.76 -8.69
CA PRO A 90 -0.96 -18.96 -7.43
C PRO A 90 -1.99 -19.19 -6.32
N ILE A 91 -1.80 -20.28 -5.56
CA ILE A 91 -2.57 -20.59 -4.37
C ILE A 91 -1.67 -20.39 -3.16
N ARG A 92 -2.19 -19.72 -2.14
CA ARG A 92 -1.55 -19.61 -0.83
C ARG A 92 -2.16 -20.67 0.06
N LEU A 93 -1.32 -21.60 0.53
CA LEU A 93 -1.72 -22.58 1.52
C LEU A 93 -1.53 -21.93 2.91
N PRO A 94 -2.46 -22.14 3.85
CA PRO A 94 -2.24 -21.73 5.23
C PRO A 94 -0.96 -22.38 5.76
N MET A 95 -0.22 -21.64 6.59
CA MET A 95 0.87 -22.21 7.37
C MET A 95 0.28 -23.09 8.47
N ASP A 96 0.78 -24.32 8.63
CA ASP A 96 0.48 -25.18 9.77
C ASP A 96 0.97 -24.56 11.09
#